data_AF-A0A4Y7KAJ2-F1
#
_entry.id   AF-A0A4Y7KAJ2-F1
#
_cell.length_a   1.000
_cell.length_b   1.000
_cell.length_c   1.000
_cell.angle_alpha   90.00
_cell.angle_beta   90.00
_cell.angle_gamma   90.00
#
_symmetry.space_group_name_H-M   'P 1'
#
loop_
_entity.id
_entity.type
_entity.pdbx_description
1 polymer ?
#
loop_
_entity_poly.entity_id
_entity_poly.type
_entity_poly.pdbx_seq_one_letter_code
_entity_poly.pdbx_strand_id
1 'polypeptide(L)'
;MALKINIFRQLAMKAGTPGKYYINPSPKLMSRASQWRVVEHEDGIETIFNKGAFNDVTIFMKRYYNQDIGDCENKDDDYSYIVNNDYLNHREAKAEKKDGNPVFYFPKIKSEDNNKKS
;
A
#
# COMPACT_ATOMS: atom_id res chain seq x y z
N MET A 1 1.77 -17.59 -7.85
CA MET A 1 2.33 -16.59 -6.91
C MET A 1 2.96 -15.39 -7.63
N ALA A 2 3.74 -15.58 -8.71
CA ALA A 2 4.29 -14.47 -9.52
C ALA A 2 3.24 -13.60 -10.25
N LEU A 3 2.04 -14.14 -10.53
CA LEU A 3 1.04 -13.46 -11.37
C LEU A 3 0.41 -12.21 -10.74
N LYS A 4 0.23 -12.15 -9.41
CA LYS A 4 -0.44 -11.01 -8.73
C LYS A 4 0.48 -9.82 -8.45
N ILE A 5 1.74 -10.07 -8.09
CA ILE A 5 2.78 -9.01 -8.02
C ILE A 5 2.98 -8.41 -9.41
N ASN A 6 2.98 -9.25 -10.44
CA ASN A 6 3.00 -8.77 -11.82
C ASN A 6 1.79 -7.94 -12.21
N ILE A 7 0.59 -8.12 -11.63
CA ILE A 7 -0.57 -7.28 -11.98
C ILE A 7 -0.40 -5.86 -11.43
N PHE A 8 -0.01 -5.69 -10.17
CA PHE A 8 0.26 -4.35 -9.61
C PHE A 8 1.45 -3.68 -10.32
N ARG A 9 2.49 -4.45 -10.65
CA ARG A 9 3.68 -3.99 -11.37
C ARG A 9 3.42 -3.67 -12.84
N GLN A 10 2.63 -4.48 -13.55
CA GLN A 10 2.28 -4.26 -14.96
C GLN A 10 1.27 -3.12 -15.14
N LEU A 11 0.33 -2.92 -14.22
CA LEU A 11 -0.57 -1.76 -14.26
C LEU A 11 0.21 -0.45 -14.08
N ALA A 12 1.19 -0.42 -13.17
CA ALA A 12 2.09 0.72 -13.00
C ALA A 12 3.00 0.94 -14.24
N MET A 13 3.59 -0.13 -14.79
CA MET A 13 4.44 -0.06 -15.99
C MET A 13 3.66 0.34 -17.27
N LYS A 14 2.45 -0.18 -17.46
CA LYS A 14 1.61 0.12 -18.64
C LYS A 14 1.13 1.58 -18.63
N ALA A 15 1.08 2.22 -17.45
CA ALA A 15 0.77 3.63 -17.29
C ALA A 15 1.98 4.58 -17.50
N GLY A 16 3.13 4.06 -17.98
CA GLY A 16 4.29 4.84 -18.42
C GLY A 16 5.01 5.65 -17.33
N THR A 17 4.67 5.44 -16.06
CA THR A 17 5.15 6.24 -14.92
C THR A 17 5.56 5.31 -13.77
N PRO A 18 6.85 4.98 -13.65
CA PRO A 18 7.32 3.94 -12.73
C PRO A 18 7.31 4.31 -11.22
N GLY A 19 6.87 5.52 -10.84
CA GLY A 19 6.70 5.94 -9.43
C GLY A 19 5.47 5.38 -8.67
N LYS A 20 4.69 4.47 -9.27
CA LYS A 20 3.32 4.12 -8.79
C LYS A 20 3.24 2.90 -7.86
N TYR A 21 4.01 2.86 -6.78
CA TYR A 21 3.73 1.93 -5.69
C TYR A 21 3.12 2.68 -4.52
N TYR A 22 1.82 2.98 -4.57
CA TYR A 22 1.11 3.52 -3.40
C TYR A 22 1.31 2.64 -2.15
N ILE A 23 1.25 1.31 -2.36
CA ILE A 23 1.43 0.28 -1.34
C ILE A 23 2.36 -0.80 -1.88
N ASN A 24 3.40 -1.15 -1.12
CA ASN A 24 4.39 -2.16 -1.45
C ASN A 24 4.46 -3.26 -0.36
N PRO A 25 3.76 -4.39 -0.55
CA PRO A 25 3.71 -5.47 0.44
C PRO A 25 4.95 -6.36 0.45
N SER A 26 5.31 -6.88 1.62
CA SER A 26 6.39 -7.86 1.75
C SER A 26 6.02 -9.22 1.11
N PRO A 27 7.00 -10.05 0.73
CA PRO A 27 6.77 -11.43 0.30
C PRO A 27 5.91 -12.22 1.27
N LYS A 28 6.12 -12.04 2.59
CA LYS A 28 5.35 -12.74 3.61
C LYS A 28 3.90 -12.26 3.68
N LEU A 29 3.63 -10.97 3.53
CA LEU A 29 2.26 -10.47 3.39
C LEU A 29 1.60 -10.95 2.09
N MET A 30 2.38 -11.02 1.00
CA MET A 30 1.92 -11.55 -0.29
C MET A 30 1.64 -13.05 -0.27
N SER A 31 2.25 -13.83 0.65
CA SER A 31 1.91 -15.24 0.85
C SER A 31 0.44 -15.44 1.27
N ARG A 32 -0.20 -14.40 1.84
CA ARG A 32 -1.62 -14.38 2.23
C ARG A 32 -2.45 -13.42 1.38
N ALA A 33 -2.09 -13.18 0.12
CA ALA A 33 -2.78 -12.23 -0.75
C ALA A 33 -4.28 -12.49 -1.02
N SER A 34 -4.85 -13.63 -0.62
CA SER A 34 -6.31 -13.85 -0.63
C SER A 34 -7.02 -13.30 0.59
N GLN A 35 -6.27 -12.98 1.64
CA GLN A 35 -6.77 -12.56 2.94
C GLN A 35 -6.74 -11.05 3.13
N TRP A 36 -6.25 -10.32 2.15
CA TRP A 36 -6.26 -8.88 2.14
C TRP A 36 -6.36 -8.36 0.71
N ARG A 37 -6.76 -7.11 0.55
CA ARG A 37 -6.83 -6.46 -0.75
C ARG A 37 -6.55 -4.97 -0.63
N VAL A 38 -6.18 -4.40 -1.77
CA VAL A 38 -6.06 -2.96 -1.97
C VAL A 38 -7.16 -2.53 -2.92
N VAL A 39 -7.88 -1.46 -2.57
CA VAL A 39 -8.88 -0.82 -3.42
C VAL A 39 -8.40 0.60 -3.69
N GLU A 40 -8.32 0.97 -4.96
CA GLU A 40 -7.99 2.34 -5.37
C GLU A 40 -9.27 3.13 -5.59
N HIS A 41 -9.33 4.30 -4.97
CA HIS A 41 -10.36 5.32 -5.14
C HIS A 41 -9.76 6.53 -5.85
N GLU A 42 -10.62 7.44 -6.31
CA GLU A 42 -10.21 8.67 -6.96
C GLU A 42 -9.31 9.52 -6.03
N ASP A 43 -9.71 9.64 -4.77
CA ASP A 43 -9.10 10.50 -3.76
C ASP A 43 -8.18 9.75 -2.78
N GLY A 44 -8.03 8.44 -2.89
CA GLY A 44 -7.25 7.66 -1.92
C GLY A 44 -7.11 6.17 -2.22
N ILE A 45 -6.50 5.45 -1.29
CA ILE A 45 -6.28 4.00 -1.33
C ILE A 45 -6.81 3.38 -0.04
N GLU A 46 -7.57 2.30 -0.15
CA GLU A 46 -7.97 1.45 0.98
C GLU A 46 -7.19 0.15 1.01
N THR A 47 -6.69 -0.21 2.19
CA THR A 47 -6.21 -1.57 2.47
C THR A 47 -7.18 -2.26 3.42
N ILE A 48 -7.67 -3.44 3.04
CA ILE A 48 -8.68 -4.21 3.79
C ILE A 48 -8.07 -5.56 4.15
N PHE A 49 -8.09 -5.92 5.44
CA PHE A 49 -7.51 -7.16 5.95
C PHE A 49 -8.59 -8.05 6.59
N ASN A 50 -8.65 -9.33 6.19
CA ASN A 50 -9.57 -10.29 6.78
C ASN A 50 -9.10 -10.66 8.19
N LYS A 51 -9.81 -10.17 9.21
CA LYS A 51 -9.44 -10.36 10.61
C LYS A 51 -9.30 -11.83 10.99
N GLY A 52 -10.23 -12.68 10.55
CA GLY A 52 -10.25 -14.11 10.88
C GLY A 52 -9.13 -14.92 10.21
N ALA A 53 -8.49 -14.37 9.19
CA ALA A 53 -7.39 -15.03 8.50
C ALA A 53 -6.00 -14.60 8.99
N PHE A 54 -5.94 -13.50 9.74
CA PHE A 54 -4.70 -13.03 10.32
C PHE A 54 -4.50 -13.51 11.77
N ASN A 55 -5.48 -14.09 12.49
CA ASN A 55 -5.29 -14.78 13.80
C ASN A 55 -4.18 -14.18 14.69
N ASP A 56 -4.36 -12.93 15.11
CA ASP A 56 -3.42 -12.15 15.95
C ASP A 56 -2.05 -11.82 15.32
N VAL A 57 -1.88 -12.03 14.02
CA VAL A 57 -0.73 -11.53 13.27
C VAL A 57 -0.76 -10.01 13.22
N THR A 58 0.27 -9.41 13.80
CA THR A 58 0.56 -7.98 13.62
C THR A 58 0.98 -7.71 12.20
N ILE A 59 0.29 -6.76 11.54
CA ILE A 59 0.67 -6.27 10.22
C ILE A 59 1.40 -4.94 10.40
N PHE A 60 2.65 -4.88 9.95
CA PHE A 60 3.49 -3.70 10.08
C PHE A 60 3.30 -2.76 8.89
N MET A 61 2.89 -1.53 9.17
CA MET A 61 2.85 -0.48 8.17
C MET A 61 4.13 0.37 8.28
N LYS A 62 4.88 0.43 7.18
CA LYS A 62 6.07 1.27 7.05
C LYS A 62 5.79 2.46 6.13
N ARG A 63 6.51 3.55 6.34
CA ARG A 63 6.31 4.82 5.63
C ARG A 63 7.63 5.25 5.04
N TYR A 64 7.65 5.52 3.74
CA TYR A 64 8.85 6.02 3.07
C TYR A 64 8.48 7.24 2.21
N TYR A 65 9.44 8.16 2.13
CA TYR A 65 9.43 9.30 1.20
C TYR A 65 10.55 9.08 0.19
N ASN A 66 10.40 9.70 -0.98
CA ASN A 66 11.32 9.62 -2.11
C ASN A 66 11.64 8.16 -2.48
N GLN A 67 10.61 7.32 -2.62
CA GLN A 67 10.84 5.93 -3.01
C GLN A 67 11.22 5.87 -4.48
N ASP A 68 12.51 5.68 -4.74
CA ASP A 68 13.00 5.35 -6.07
C ASP A 68 12.53 3.95 -6.49
N ILE A 69 12.43 3.76 -7.81
CA ILE A 69 11.95 2.53 -8.45
C ILE A 69 12.82 1.31 -8.09
N GLY A 70 14.06 1.52 -7.64
CA GLY A 70 14.97 0.47 -7.16
C GLY A 70 14.74 0.05 -5.70
N ASP A 71 14.16 0.91 -4.87
CA ASP A 71 13.90 0.68 -3.44
C ASP A 71 12.49 0.13 -3.17
N CYS A 72 11.78 -0.23 -4.24
CA CYS A 72 10.39 -0.66 -4.20
C CYS A 72 10.22 -2.14 -3.86
N GLU A 73 11.26 -2.86 -3.43
CA GLU A 73 11.11 -4.24 -2.97
C GLU A 73 11.10 -4.27 -1.45
N ASN A 74 9.92 -4.50 -0.86
CA ASN A 74 9.82 -4.72 0.57
C ASN A 74 10.37 -6.11 0.90
N LYS A 75 11.63 -6.20 1.31
CA LYS A 75 12.30 -7.48 1.63
C LYS A 75 12.08 -7.95 3.06
N ASP A 76 11.12 -7.38 3.77
CA ASP A 76 10.86 -7.77 5.16
C ASP A 76 10.39 -9.23 5.26
N ASP A 77 10.91 -9.93 6.26
CA ASP A 77 10.46 -11.26 6.67
C ASP A 77 9.23 -11.21 7.60
N ASP A 78 8.58 -10.05 7.71
CA ASP A 78 7.35 -9.83 8.49
C ASP A 78 6.15 -9.60 7.59
N TYR A 79 4.93 -9.70 8.15
CA TYR A 79 3.73 -9.27 7.46
C TYR A 79 3.70 -7.75 7.42
N SER A 80 4.28 -7.15 6.36
CA SER A 80 4.40 -5.70 6.28
C SER A 80 4.03 -5.15 4.90
N TYR A 81 3.74 -3.86 4.85
CA TYR A 81 3.67 -3.11 3.61
C TYR A 81 4.24 -1.70 3.80
N ILE A 82 4.85 -1.19 2.75
CA ILE A 82 5.36 0.18 2.68
C ILE A 82 4.32 1.06 2.01
N VAL A 83 3.97 2.17 2.64
CA VAL A 83 3.16 3.25 2.09
C VAL A 83 4.10 4.28 1.47
N ASN A 84 3.87 4.59 0.19
CA ASN A 84 4.61 5.64 -0.50
C ASN A 84 3.97 7.00 -0.18
N ASN A 85 4.67 7.79 0.64
CA ASN A 85 4.21 9.08 1.10
C ASN A 85 4.50 10.23 0.13
N ASP A 86 5.11 9.96 -1.02
CA ASP A 86 5.23 10.95 -2.10
C ASP A 86 3.88 11.15 -2.79
N TYR A 87 2.98 10.17 -2.65
CA TYR A 87 1.65 10.21 -3.23
C TYR A 87 0.50 10.01 -2.23
N LEU A 88 0.75 9.40 -1.07
CA LEU A 88 -0.26 9.21 -0.03
C LEU A 88 0.01 10.06 1.22
N ASN A 89 -1.05 10.70 1.71
CA ASN A 89 -1.02 11.45 2.95
C ASN A 89 -1.27 10.51 4.15
N HIS A 90 -0.21 9.87 4.64
CA HIS A 90 -0.34 9.02 5.82
C HIS A 90 -0.78 9.77 7.09
N ARG A 91 -0.61 11.11 7.16
CA ARG A 91 -1.00 11.89 8.34
C ARG A 91 -2.51 11.99 8.47
N GLU A 92 -3.21 11.89 7.35
CA GLU A 92 -4.67 11.88 7.29
C GLU A 92 -5.22 10.46 7.09
N ALA A 93 -4.38 9.43 7.29
CA ALA A 93 -4.82 8.06 7.21
C ALA A 93 -5.88 7.78 8.27
N LYS A 94 -6.96 7.10 7.87
CA LYS A 94 -8.06 6.72 8.75
C LYS A 94 -8.04 5.21 8.95
N ALA A 95 -8.19 4.77 10.19
CA ALA A 95 -8.36 3.37 10.53
C ALA A 95 -9.80 3.13 10.97
N GLU A 96 -10.46 2.16 10.36
CA GLU A 96 -11.84 1.79 10.68
C GLU A 96 -12.03 0.27 10.63
N LYS A 97 -13.23 -0.18 11.01
CA LYS A 97 -13.64 -1.58 10.89
C LYS A 97 -14.85 -1.65 9.97
N LYS A 98 -14.73 -2.34 8.83
CA LYS A 98 -15.85 -2.66 7.94
C LYS A 98 -16.13 -4.15 8.03
N ASP A 99 -17.35 -4.53 8.42
CA ASP A 99 -17.77 -5.93 8.60
C ASP A 99 -16.83 -6.73 9.52
N GLY A 100 -16.32 -6.09 10.57
CA GLY A 100 -15.36 -6.70 11.52
C GLY A 100 -13.91 -6.79 11.02
N ASN A 101 -13.63 -6.39 9.78
CA ASN A 101 -12.31 -6.38 9.18
C ASN A 101 -11.61 -5.03 9.34
N PRO A 102 -10.32 -4.99 9.75
CA PRO A 102 -9.52 -3.77 9.73
C PRO A 102 -9.42 -3.19 8.32
N VAL A 103 -9.70 -1.89 8.22
CA VAL A 103 -9.56 -1.09 7.00
C VAL A 103 -8.72 0.13 7.32
N PHE A 104 -7.75 0.41 6.45
CA PHE A 104 -6.97 1.64 6.49
C PHE A 104 -7.16 2.40 5.19
N TYR A 105 -7.63 3.63 5.30
CA TYR A 105 -7.79 4.57 4.20
C TYR A 105 -6.60 5.54 4.19
N PHE A 106 -5.95 5.69 3.05
CA PHE A 106 -4.85 6.63 2.83
C PHE A 106 -5.26 7.62 1.74
N PRO A 107 -5.52 8.90 2.08
CA PRO A 107 -5.81 9.92 1.09
C PRO A 107 -4.62 10.13 0.14
N LYS A 108 -4.89 10.42 -1.13
CA LYS A 108 -3.87 10.89 -2.09
C LYS A 108 -3.52 12.34 -1.80
N ILE A 109 -2.24 12.69 -1.97
CA ILE A 109 -1.77 14.08 -1.88
C ILE A 109 -2.27 14.83 -3.12
N LYS A 110 -2.96 15.96 -2.93
CA LYS A 110 -3.41 16.81 -4.04
C LYS A 110 -2.20 17.43 -4.72
N SER A 111 -2.20 17.54 -6.06
CA SER A 111 -1.04 18.04 -6.81
C SER A 111 -0.54 19.44 -6.38
N GLU A 112 -1.42 20.24 -5.77
CA GLU A 112 -1.11 21.59 -5.27
C GLU A 112 -0.28 21.57 -3.96
N ASP A 113 -0.34 20.49 -3.18
CA ASP A 113 0.39 20.38 -1.90
C ASP A 113 1.88 20.02 -2.08
N ASN A 114 2.25 19.52 -3.27
CA ASN A 114 3.64 19.19 -3.61
C ASN A 114 4.53 20.44 -3.80
N ASN A 115 3.95 21.63 -4.00
CA ASN A 115 4.69 22.88 -4.17
C ASN A 115 5.15 23.55 -2.85
N LYS A 116 4.84 22.96 -1.69
CA LYS A 116 5.23 23.52 -0.37
C LYS A 116 6.44 22.85 0.28
N LYS A 117 7.13 21.96 -0.43
CA LYS A 117 8.40 21.37 0.02
C LYS A 117 9.51 21.74 -0.97
N SER A 118 9.91 23.01 -0.97
CA SER A 118 11.22 23.46 -1.46
C SER A 118 11.89 24.31 -0.40
#